data_AF-A0A2M4BWE8-F1
#
_entry.id   AF-A0A2M4BWE8-F1
#
_cell.length_a   1.000
_cell.length_b   1.000
_cell.length_c   1.000
_cell.angle_alpha   90.00
_cell.angle_beta   90.00
_cell.angle_gamma   90.00
#
_symmetry.space_group_name_H-M   'P 1'
#
loop_
_entity.id
_entity.type
_entity.pdbx_description
1 polymer ?
#
loop_
_entity_poly.entity_id
_entity_poly.type
_entity_poly.pdbx_seq_one_letter_code
_entity_poly.pdbx_strand_id
1 'polypeptide(L)'
;MSIVRPFGVLLQCSYRRIVGRSFTIGTKMNGEPFGRKIENGEDGGRSDSKRALVAITDGSAIRQAANLLESGQVIALPTDTVYGLACSANDPVAIQKLYAIKGRHEQKPVAICVADFDDLRYWGQADHLPDALLQQLLPGAVTIVVRKSLHLDNPFLNPGIEKIGIRIPDFQFIRDVSRAFRYPIALTSANKSACQSTLNVSEFRCLWGSLGAVFDGGQLGQSEEQRAASTVIDLSEAGSYQLIRAGVAAEHTKAVVERFNFFPTDRGSDCNTNGIK
;
A
#
# COMPACT_ATOMS: atom_id res chain seq x y z
N MET A 1 15.14 -60.68 22.22
CA MET A 1 16.16 -59.87 21.51
C MET A 1 15.51 -58.56 21.07
N SER A 2 16.10 -57.44 21.52
CA SER A 2 16.02 -56.04 21.06
C SER A 2 14.62 -55.39 20.88
N ILE A 3 14.13 -54.48 21.73
CA ILE A 3 14.55 -53.06 21.98
C ILE A 3 14.64 -52.32 20.63
N VAL A 4 13.83 -51.29 20.29
CA VAL A 4 13.79 -49.91 20.84
C VAL A 4 12.42 -49.24 20.53
N ARG A 5 11.87 -48.45 21.47
CA ARG A 5 10.84 -47.39 21.29
C ARG A 5 11.46 -45.99 21.59
N PRO A 6 10.71 -44.88 21.63
CA PRO A 6 10.55 -43.85 20.61
C PRO A 6 11.21 -42.50 21.00
N PHE A 7 11.23 -41.50 20.12
CA PHE A 7 11.60 -40.12 20.47
C PHE A 7 10.57 -39.12 19.91
N GLY A 8 10.05 -38.27 20.79
CA GLY A 8 9.18 -37.14 20.49
C GLY A 8 8.96 -36.34 21.76
N VAL A 9 9.86 -35.38 22.03
CA VAL A 9 9.84 -34.52 23.23
C VAL A 9 9.59 -33.07 22.78
N LEU A 10 8.57 -32.47 23.38
CA LEU A 10 8.30 -31.02 23.43
C LEU A 10 9.52 -30.25 23.95
N LEU A 11 9.88 -29.13 23.33
CA LEU A 11 10.70 -28.10 23.98
C LEU A 11 9.98 -26.75 23.98
N GLN A 12 9.65 -26.30 25.20
CA GLN A 12 9.35 -24.92 25.54
C GLN A 12 10.61 -24.06 25.35
N CYS A 13 10.47 -22.88 24.73
CA CYS A 13 11.54 -21.90 24.64
C CYS A 13 11.43 -20.92 25.81
N SER A 14 12.41 -20.95 26.72
CA SER A 14 12.49 -20.08 27.90
C SER A 14 13.21 -18.76 27.58
N TYR A 15 12.63 -17.68 28.10
CA TYR A 15 13.11 -16.30 28.09
C TYR A 15 14.38 -16.15 28.95
N ARG A 16 15.49 -15.64 28.39
CA ARG A 16 16.73 -15.36 29.13
C ARG A 16 16.93 -13.84 29.29
N ARG A 17 16.80 -13.38 30.54
CA ARG A 17 17.27 -12.08 31.06
C ARG A 17 18.80 -12.10 31.14
N ILE A 18 19.47 -11.04 30.67
CA ILE A 18 20.90 -10.78 30.94
C ILE A 18 20.99 -9.68 31.99
N VAL A 19 21.70 -9.95 33.09
CA VAL A 19 22.05 -9.00 34.15
C VAL A 19 23.56 -9.03 34.33
N GLY A 20 24.17 -7.84 34.39
CA GLY A 20 25.20 -7.47 35.37
C GLY A 20 26.66 -7.82 35.07
N ARG A 21 27.51 -6.78 35.03
CA ARG A 21 28.86 -6.83 35.60
C ARG A 21 29.20 -5.48 36.26
N SER A 22 29.42 -5.54 37.57
CA SER A 22 29.96 -4.49 38.43
C SER A 22 31.45 -4.27 38.17
N PHE A 23 31.94 -3.04 38.43
CA PHE A 23 33.36 -2.76 38.66
C PHE A 23 33.55 -1.86 39.89
N THR A 24 34.63 -2.15 40.60
CA THR A 24 34.95 -1.84 41.99
C THR A 24 35.45 -0.41 42.21
N ILE A 25 35.19 0.13 43.41
CA ILE A 25 35.70 1.42 43.93
C ILE A 25 37.10 1.24 44.52
N GLY A 26 38.03 2.14 44.20
CA GLY A 26 39.33 2.29 44.87
C GLY A 26 39.64 3.77 45.10
N THR A 27 40.11 4.12 46.29
CA THR A 27 40.42 5.49 46.74
C THR A 27 41.93 5.72 46.80
N LYS A 28 42.41 6.91 46.38
CA LYS A 28 43.13 7.94 47.18
C LYS A 28 44.18 8.79 46.39
N MET A 29 44.01 10.10 46.54
CA MET A 29 44.97 11.19 46.85
C MET A 29 45.86 11.86 45.77
N ASN A 30 45.62 13.18 45.66
CA ASN A 30 46.52 14.33 45.46
C ASN A 30 46.87 14.84 44.04
N GLY A 31 46.49 16.11 43.77
CA GLY A 31 47.12 17.01 42.79
C GLY A 31 46.16 17.97 42.06
N GLU A 32 45.96 19.19 42.59
CA GLU A 32 45.31 20.32 41.86
C GLU A 32 46.27 21.00 40.84
N PRO A 33 45.85 22.03 40.07
CA PRO A 33 44.70 22.11 39.16
C PRO A 33 45.18 22.54 37.74
N PHE A 34 44.38 22.29 36.70
CA PHE A 34 44.58 22.99 35.42
C PHE A 34 43.23 23.40 34.84
N GLY A 35 42.89 24.67 34.99
CA GLY A 35 41.68 25.24 34.43
C GLY A 35 41.78 25.40 32.92
N ARG A 36 40.66 25.24 32.22
CA ARG A 36 40.13 26.25 31.28
C ARG A 36 38.75 25.86 30.75
N LYS A 37 37.88 26.85 30.84
CA LYS A 37 36.75 27.18 29.96
C LYS A 37 35.63 26.15 29.80
N ILE A 38 34.54 26.49 30.48
CA ILE A 38 33.17 26.26 30.02
C ILE A 38 33.02 26.99 28.68
N GLU A 39 32.85 26.23 27.60
CA GLU A 39 32.24 26.72 26.38
C GLU A 39 30.96 25.91 26.17
N ASN A 40 29.84 26.62 26.29
CA ASN A 40 28.52 26.14 25.93
C ASN A 40 28.52 25.80 24.44
N GLY A 41 28.65 24.50 24.13
CA GLY A 41 28.51 23.96 22.79
C GLY A 41 27.02 23.76 22.51
N GLU A 42 26.54 24.60 21.62
CA GLU A 42 25.16 24.73 21.16
C GLU A 42 24.49 23.38 20.85
N ASP A 43 23.27 23.29 21.34
CA ASP A 43 22.24 22.30 21.01
C ASP A 43 22.19 22.13 19.50
N GLY A 44 22.78 21.02 19.02
CA GLY A 44 22.83 20.63 17.62
C GLY A 44 21.41 20.35 17.15
N GLY A 45 20.74 21.41 16.70
CA GLY A 45 19.38 21.42 16.20
C GLY A 45 19.14 20.20 15.33
N ARG A 46 18.27 19.34 15.83
CA ARG A 46 17.64 18.26 15.07
C ARG A 46 17.06 18.91 13.81
N SER A 47 17.76 18.73 12.69
CA SER A 47 17.35 19.21 11.37
C SER A 47 15.92 18.76 11.16
N ASP A 48 15.00 19.71 11.25
CA ASP A 48 13.62 19.56 10.87
C ASP A 48 13.65 19.31 9.36
N SER A 49 13.75 18.02 9.01
CA SER A 49 14.00 17.60 7.64
C SER A 49 12.88 18.16 6.78
N LYS A 50 13.20 19.14 5.93
CA LYS A 50 12.38 19.52 4.78
C LYS A 50 12.09 18.24 3.99
N ARG A 51 11.01 17.54 4.34
CA ARG A 51 10.53 16.37 3.58
C ARG A 51 10.22 16.87 2.18
N ALA A 52 10.86 16.24 1.20
CA ALA A 52 11.03 16.81 -0.12
C ALA A 52 9.72 16.74 -0.92
N LEU A 53 9.25 17.90 -1.36
CA LEU A 53 8.42 17.99 -2.55
C LEU A 53 9.36 17.80 -3.75
N VAL A 54 9.09 16.79 -4.57
CA VAL A 54 9.98 16.36 -5.67
C VAL A 54 9.17 16.40 -6.96
N ALA A 55 9.60 17.16 -7.96
CA ALA A 55 8.95 17.15 -9.26
C ALA A 55 9.16 15.78 -9.95
N ILE A 56 8.12 15.20 -10.55
CA ILE A 56 8.25 13.91 -11.27
C ILE A 56 9.14 14.01 -12.52
N THR A 57 9.43 15.22 -12.99
CA THR A 57 10.34 15.50 -14.11
C THR A 57 11.82 15.42 -13.72
N ASP A 58 12.14 15.33 -12.42
CA ASP A 58 13.50 15.11 -11.95
C ASP A 58 13.97 13.70 -12.31
N GLY A 59 15.12 13.58 -12.97
CA GLY A 59 15.68 12.30 -13.42
C GLY A 59 16.05 11.32 -12.28
N SER A 60 16.01 11.77 -11.02
CA SER A 60 16.20 10.94 -9.84
C SER A 60 14.89 10.53 -9.15
N ALA A 61 13.75 11.15 -9.50
CA ALA A 61 12.48 10.99 -8.80
C ALA A 61 12.01 9.53 -8.71
N ILE A 62 12.13 8.77 -9.80
CA ILE A 62 11.74 7.35 -9.84
C ILE A 62 12.58 6.52 -8.85
N ARG A 63 13.91 6.68 -8.87
CA ARG A 63 14.81 5.96 -7.96
C ARG A 63 14.57 6.38 -6.51
N GLN A 64 14.33 7.67 -6.27
CA GLN A 64 14.04 8.18 -4.94
C GLN A 64 12.73 7.59 -4.38
N ALA A 65 11.68 7.52 -5.21
CA ALA A 65 10.40 6.91 -4.82
C ALA A 65 10.59 5.43 -4.47
N ALA A 66 11.27 4.66 -5.32
CA ALA A 66 11.56 3.24 -5.08
C ALA A 66 12.33 3.04 -3.77
N ASN A 67 13.40 3.80 -3.54
CA ASN A 67 14.20 3.70 -2.30
C ASN A 67 13.39 4.05 -1.04
N LEU A 68 12.46 5.02 -1.14
CA LEU A 68 11.57 5.36 -0.02
C LEU A 68 10.58 4.24 0.27
N LEU A 69 10.03 3.58 -0.75
CA LEU A 69 9.17 2.41 -0.60
C LEU A 69 9.94 1.23 0.02
N GLU A 70 11.17 0.97 -0.44
CA GLU A 70 12.06 -0.07 0.11
C GLU A 70 12.42 0.18 1.58
N SER A 71 12.57 1.45 1.98
CA SER A 71 12.84 1.84 3.37
C SER A 71 11.59 1.92 4.25
N GLY A 72 10.45 1.40 3.79
CA GLY A 72 9.21 1.33 4.56
C GLY A 72 8.58 2.69 4.83
N GLN A 73 8.85 3.70 3.98
CA GLN A 73 8.20 5.01 4.04
C GLN A 73 6.87 5.00 3.29
N VAL A 74 5.98 5.89 3.69
CA VAL A 74 4.76 6.22 2.93
C VAL A 74 5.06 7.47 2.11
N ILE A 75 4.83 7.41 0.81
CA ILE A 75 5.03 8.52 -0.12
C ILE A 75 3.69 8.94 -0.73
N ALA A 76 3.61 10.17 -1.25
CA ALA A 76 2.51 10.56 -2.11
C ALA A 76 2.99 10.69 -3.55
N LEU A 77 2.20 10.21 -4.52
CA LEU A 77 2.54 10.25 -5.94
C LEU A 77 1.30 10.44 -6.81
N PRO A 78 1.46 10.97 -8.04
CA PRO A 78 0.35 11.11 -8.98
C PRO A 78 -0.04 9.78 -9.62
N THR A 79 -1.32 9.66 -9.98
CA THR A 79 -1.83 8.62 -10.89
C THR A 79 -2.61 9.26 -12.04
N ASP A 80 -3.10 8.44 -12.95
CA ASP A 80 -4.02 8.79 -14.05
C ASP A 80 -5.40 9.29 -13.57
N THR A 81 -5.76 9.09 -12.30
CA THR A 81 -7.03 9.59 -11.73
C THR A 81 -6.81 10.64 -10.65
N VAL A 82 -6.10 10.28 -9.58
CA VAL A 82 -5.94 11.13 -8.38
C VAL A 82 -4.55 10.94 -7.77
N TYR A 83 -4.13 11.85 -6.89
CA TYR A 83 -2.96 11.59 -6.06
C TYR A 83 -3.25 10.44 -5.08
N GLY A 84 -2.26 9.58 -4.88
CA GLY A 84 -2.32 8.44 -3.97
C GLY A 84 -1.25 8.48 -2.91
N LEU A 85 -1.57 7.97 -1.72
CA LEU A 85 -0.59 7.53 -0.73
C LEU A 85 -0.18 6.11 -1.08
N ALA A 86 1.13 5.90 -1.15
CA ALA A 86 1.76 4.67 -1.58
C ALA A 86 2.74 4.18 -0.51
N CYS A 87 2.75 2.87 -0.27
CA CYS A 87 3.78 2.20 0.51
C CYS A 87 3.97 0.77 0.00
N SER A 88 5.01 0.08 0.48
CA SER A 88 5.21 -1.34 0.17
C SER A 88 4.03 -2.17 0.70
N ALA A 89 3.38 -2.95 -0.18
CA ALA A 89 2.30 -3.84 0.25
C ALA A 89 2.82 -5.06 1.03
N ASN A 90 4.12 -5.38 0.90
CA ASN A 90 4.77 -6.52 1.55
C ASN A 90 5.45 -6.14 2.86
N ASP A 91 5.45 -4.86 3.25
CA ASP A 91 5.99 -4.40 4.53
C ASP A 91 4.84 -4.16 5.54
N PRO A 92 4.69 -5.04 6.55
CA PRO A 92 3.75 -4.86 7.65
C PRO A 92 3.79 -3.47 8.30
N VAL A 93 4.99 -2.94 8.53
CA VAL A 93 5.20 -1.66 9.21
C VAL A 93 4.74 -0.51 8.32
N ALA A 94 5.04 -0.59 7.01
CA ALA A 94 4.62 0.42 6.06
C ALA A 94 3.09 0.46 5.90
N ILE A 95 2.41 -0.70 5.90
CA ILE A 95 0.95 -0.79 5.88
C ILE A 95 0.33 -0.18 7.14
N GLN A 96 0.86 -0.49 8.32
CA GLN A 96 0.38 0.10 9.57
C GLN A 96 0.56 1.63 9.58
N LYS A 97 1.70 2.14 9.09
CA LYS A 97 1.91 3.59 8.90
C LYS A 97 0.88 4.19 7.96
N LEU A 98 0.59 3.54 6.83
CA LEU A 98 -0.42 4.00 5.87
C LEU A 98 -1.80 4.11 6.53
N TYR A 99 -2.21 3.11 7.32
CA TYR A 99 -3.47 3.14 8.05
C TYR A 99 -3.52 4.24 9.12
N ALA A 100 -2.43 4.42 9.87
CA ALA A 100 -2.31 5.47 10.87
C ALA A 100 -2.45 6.87 10.24
N ILE A 101 -1.78 7.13 9.11
CA ILE A 101 -1.87 8.41 8.38
C ILE A 101 -3.31 8.67 7.92
N LYS A 102 -4.00 7.63 7.48
CA LYS A 102 -5.40 7.71 7.03
C LYS A 102 -6.41 7.92 8.16
N GLY A 103 -6.02 7.67 9.41
CA GLY A 103 -6.92 7.69 10.56
C GLY A 103 -8.03 6.64 10.44
N ARG A 104 -7.73 5.46 9.92
CA ARG A 104 -8.70 4.36 9.73
C ARG A 104 -8.29 3.15 10.58
N HIS A 105 -9.24 2.61 11.35
CA HIS A 105 -9.22 1.19 11.71
C HIS A 105 -9.80 0.42 10.52
N GLU A 106 -8.95 -0.21 9.70
CA GLU A 106 -9.14 -1.38 8.80
C GLU A 106 -10.41 -1.53 7.91
N GLN A 107 -11.40 -0.64 7.95
CA GLN A 107 -12.76 -0.88 7.43
C GLN A 107 -12.89 -0.83 5.91
N LYS A 108 -11.88 -0.36 5.18
CA LYS A 108 -11.91 -0.31 3.70
C LYS A 108 -10.65 -0.97 3.14
N PRO A 109 -10.80 -2.01 2.30
CA PRO A 109 -9.68 -2.64 1.63
C PRO A 109 -8.84 -1.62 0.86
N VAL A 110 -7.52 -1.79 0.92
CA VAL A 110 -6.53 -1.09 0.12
C VAL A 110 -6.24 -1.91 -1.13
N ALA A 111 -6.22 -1.24 -2.28
CA ALA A 111 -5.80 -1.87 -3.53
C ALA A 111 -4.27 -1.85 -3.62
N ILE A 112 -3.70 -2.76 -4.42
CA ILE A 112 -2.31 -2.70 -4.84
C ILE A 112 -2.20 -2.20 -6.28
N CYS A 113 -1.08 -1.57 -6.59
CA CYS A 113 -0.66 -1.19 -7.93
C CYS A 113 0.59 -1.97 -8.33
N VAL A 114 0.60 -2.36 -9.60
CA VAL A 114 1.69 -3.13 -10.23
C VAL A 114 2.01 -2.53 -11.61
N ALA A 115 3.13 -2.95 -12.21
CA ALA A 115 3.63 -2.34 -13.44
C ALA A 115 3.02 -2.94 -14.72
N ASP A 116 2.72 -4.24 -14.68
CA ASP A 116 2.36 -5.09 -15.82
C ASP A 116 1.44 -6.26 -15.43
N PHE A 117 1.02 -7.03 -16.43
CA PHE A 117 0.09 -8.15 -16.25
C PHE A 117 0.71 -9.36 -15.57
N ASP A 118 2.03 -9.56 -15.72
CA ASP A 118 2.72 -10.68 -15.08
C ASP A 118 2.71 -10.48 -13.56
N ASP A 119 2.98 -9.26 -13.09
CA ASP A 119 2.82 -8.90 -11.68
C ASP A 119 1.37 -9.10 -11.21
N LEU A 120 0.37 -8.70 -12.02
CA LEU A 120 -1.04 -8.88 -11.65
C LEU A 120 -1.37 -10.36 -11.39
N ARG A 121 -0.90 -11.26 -12.26
CA ARG A 121 -1.07 -12.72 -12.13
C ARG A 121 -0.22 -13.30 -10.99
N TYR A 122 0.93 -12.69 -10.69
CA TYR A 122 1.78 -13.14 -9.60
C TYR A 122 1.19 -12.79 -8.22
N TRP A 123 0.64 -11.59 -8.05
CA TRP A 123 0.08 -11.12 -6.77
C TRP A 123 -1.41 -11.48 -6.56
N GLY A 124 -2.13 -11.82 -7.63
CA GLY A 124 -3.54 -12.19 -7.59
C GLY A 124 -3.87 -13.40 -8.48
N GLN A 125 -4.83 -14.20 -8.06
CA GLN A 125 -5.31 -15.35 -8.82
C GLN A 125 -6.19 -14.88 -9.99
N ALA A 126 -5.56 -14.69 -11.15
CA ALA A 126 -6.19 -14.11 -12.34
C ALA A 126 -6.07 -15.01 -13.60
N ASP A 127 -5.65 -16.27 -13.45
CA ASP A 127 -5.40 -17.19 -14.57
C ASP A 127 -6.62 -17.46 -15.45
N HIS A 128 -7.82 -17.34 -14.90
CA HIS A 128 -9.08 -17.45 -15.64
C HIS A 128 -9.42 -16.20 -16.47
N LEU A 129 -8.73 -15.07 -16.26
CA LEU A 129 -8.95 -13.84 -17.02
C LEU A 129 -8.14 -13.88 -18.33
N PRO A 130 -8.79 -13.78 -19.52
CA PRO A 130 -8.07 -13.74 -20.79
C PRO A 130 -7.18 -12.48 -20.91
N ASP A 131 -6.01 -12.59 -21.53
CA ASP A 131 -5.13 -11.44 -21.77
C ASP A 131 -5.81 -10.33 -22.57
N ALA A 132 -6.62 -10.70 -23.56
CA ALA A 132 -7.40 -9.75 -24.36
C ALA A 132 -8.42 -8.96 -23.53
N LEU A 133 -8.95 -9.54 -22.43
CA LEU A 133 -9.80 -8.84 -21.48
C LEU A 133 -8.97 -7.85 -20.65
N LEU A 134 -7.84 -8.31 -20.11
CA LEU A 134 -6.96 -7.45 -19.31
C LEU A 134 -6.46 -6.25 -20.10
N GLN A 135 -6.09 -6.43 -21.37
CA GLN A 135 -5.67 -5.37 -22.29
C GLN A 135 -6.76 -4.32 -22.58
N GLN A 136 -8.04 -4.68 -22.48
CA GLN A 136 -9.14 -3.73 -22.66
C GLN A 136 -9.42 -2.93 -21.38
N LEU A 137 -9.09 -3.48 -20.21
CA LEU A 137 -9.36 -2.85 -18.90
C LEU A 137 -8.16 -2.11 -18.31
N LEU A 138 -6.94 -2.52 -18.67
CA LEU A 138 -5.68 -2.11 -18.07
C LEU A 138 -4.60 -1.92 -19.15
N PRO A 139 -3.66 -0.97 -18.97
CA PRO A 139 -3.61 0.05 -17.92
C PRO A 139 -4.79 1.02 -17.95
N GLY A 140 -5.18 1.59 -16.80
CA GLY A 140 -6.17 2.66 -16.75
C GLY A 140 -6.98 2.81 -15.47
N ALA A 141 -8.18 3.39 -15.63
CA ALA A 141 -9.10 3.75 -14.55
C ALA A 141 -9.95 2.58 -14.03
N VAL A 142 -9.44 1.35 -14.09
CA VAL A 142 -10.09 0.14 -13.58
C VAL A 142 -9.23 -0.52 -12.49
N THR A 143 -9.86 -1.00 -11.44
CA THR A 143 -9.27 -1.83 -10.39
C THR A 143 -9.99 -3.17 -10.42
N ILE A 144 -9.24 -4.23 -10.74
CA ILE A 144 -9.77 -5.59 -10.83
C ILE A 144 -9.60 -6.27 -9.48
N VAL A 145 -10.69 -6.75 -8.90
CA VAL A 145 -10.67 -7.52 -7.65
C VAL A 145 -10.62 -9.01 -7.98
N VAL A 146 -9.60 -9.67 -7.46
CA VAL A 146 -9.35 -11.12 -7.57
C VAL A 146 -9.01 -11.68 -6.19
N ARG A 147 -8.90 -13.01 -6.06
CA ARG A 147 -8.36 -13.63 -4.84
C ARG A 147 -6.87 -13.34 -4.72
N LYS A 148 -6.36 -13.14 -3.50
CA LYS A 148 -4.93 -12.98 -3.23
C LYS A 148 -4.19 -14.26 -3.63
N SER A 149 -3.02 -14.13 -4.24
CA SER A 149 -2.12 -15.27 -4.38
C SER A 149 -1.41 -15.55 -3.05
N LEU A 150 -0.75 -16.72 -2.95
CA LEU A 150 0.09 -17.05 -1.79
C LEU A 150 1.33 -16.16 -1.67
N HIS A 151 1.71 -15.44 -2.73
CA HIS A 151 2.84 -14.52 -2.72
C HIS A 151 2.51 -13.22 -1.98
N LEU A 152 1.23 -12.83 -1.89
CA LEU A 152 0.77 -11.64 -1.16
C LEU A 152 0.37 -12.00 0.29
N ASP A 153 1.35 -12.42 1.08
CA ASP A 153 1.16 -13.04 2.40
C ASP A 153 1.19 -12.07 3.60
N ASN A 154 1.30 -10.75 3.36
CA ASN A 154 1.30 -9.76 4.43
C ASN A 154 -0.06 -9.76 5.18
N PRO A 155 -0.12 -10.20 6.45
CA PRO A 155 -1.39 -10.36 7.17
C PRO A 155 -2.04 -9.01 7.53
N PHE A 156 -1.27 -7.92 7.52
CA PHE A 156 -1.80 -6.58 7.79
C PHE A 156 -2.41 -5.93 6.56
N LEU A 157 -2.14 -6.44 5.35
CA LEU A 157 -2.77 -5.94 4.13
C LEU A 157 -4.17 -6.52 4.01
N ASN A 158 -5.19 -5.72 4.34
CA ASN A 158 -6.61 -6.11 4.32
C ASN A 158 -6.86 -7.38 5.18
N PRO A 159 -6.71 -7.26 6.52
CA PRO A 159 -6.82 -8.40 7.42
C PRO A 159 -8.21 -9.06 7.32
N GLY A 160 -8.23 -10.39 7.24
CA GLY A 160 -9.47 -11.18 7.12
C GLY A 160 -10.15 -11.16 5.75
N ILE A 161 -9.55 -10.51 4.74
CA ILE A 161 -10.13 -10.40 3.40
C ILE A 161 -9.28 -11.21 2.42
N GLU A 162 -9.90 -12.20 1.78
CA GLU A 162 -9.24 -13.10 0.81
C GLU A 162 -9.03 -12.46 -0.56
N LYS A 163 -9.76 -11.39 -0.87
CA LYS A 163 -9.71 -10.67 -2.15
C LYS A 163 -8.80 -9.45 -2.08
N ILE A 164 -8.23 -9.07 -3.22
CA ILE A 164 -7.41 -7.88 -3.40
C ILE A 164 -7.78 -7.16 -4.69
N GLY A 165 -7.90 -5.84 -4.62
CA GLY A 165 -7.98 -5.00 -5.81
C GLY A 165 -6.59 -4.76 -6.36
N ILE A 166 -6.37 -5.10 -7.63
CA ILE A 166 -5.12 -4.87 -8.35
C ILE A 166 -5.39 -3.86 -9.47
N ARG A 167 -4.47 -2.91 -9.63
CA ARG A 167 -4.54 -1.88 -10.66
C ARG A 167 -3.21 -1.74 -11.37
N ILE A 168 -3.26 -1.47 -12.67
CA ILE A 168 -2.14 -0.96 -13.45
C ILE A 168 -2.54 0.44 -13.91
N PRO A 169 -2.09 1.51 -13.24
CA PRO A 169 -2.49 2.86 -13.60
C PRO A 169 -1.90 3.27 -14.96
N ASP A 170 -2.66 4.00 -15.78
CA ASP A 170 -2.15 4.55 -17.04
C ASP A 170 -1.39 5.87 -16.82
N PHE A 171 -0.36 5.80 -15.96
CA PHE A 171 0.48 6.94 -15.62
C PHE A 171 1.94 6.52 -15.56
N GLN A 172 2.76 7.04 -16.47
CA GLN A 172 4.12 6.56 -16.70
C GLN A 172 4.97 6.56 -15.41
N PHE A 173 4.89 7.64 -14.62
CA PHE A 173 5.69 7.78 -13.40
C PHE A 173 5.46 6.64 -12.40
N ILE A 174 4.20 6.32 -12.04
CA ILE A 174 3.93 5.25 -11.06
C ILE A 174 4.28 3.87 -11.62
N ARG A 175 4.11 3.66 -12.93
CA ARG A 175 4.52 2.40 -13.58
C ARG A 175 6.04 2.22 -13.51
N ASP A 176 6.81 3.26 -13.75
CA ASP A 176 8.27 3.20 -13.66
C ASP A 176 8.76 3.06 -12.22
N VAL A 177 8.09 3.71 -11.26
CA VAL A 177 8.33 3.48 -9.83
C VAL A 177 8.04 2.02 -9.46
N SER A 178 6.93 1.45 -9.94
CA SER A 178 6.57 0.05 -9.68
C SER A 178 7.61 -0.91 -10.26
N ARG A 179 8.10 -0.67 -11.49
CA ARG A 179 9.18 -1.47 -12.10
C ARG A 179 10.49 -1.36 -11.32
N ALA A 180 10.86 -0.15 -10.90
CA ALA A 180 12.08 0.08 -10.14
C ALA A 180 12.01 -0.54 -8.73
N PHE A 181 10.84 -0.51 -8.09
CA PHE A 181 10.59 -1.04 -6.76
C PHE A 181 10.43 -2.57 -6.73
N ARG A 182 9.92 -3.19 -7.80
CA ARG A 182 9.82 -4.66 -8.00
C ARG A 182 8.88 -5.41 -7.04
N TYR A 183 8.16 -4.69 -6.17
CA TYR A 183 7.15 -5.22 -5.26
C TYR A 183 5.83 -4.46 -5.45
N PRO A 184 4.68 -5.02 -5.03
CA PRO A 184 3.39 -4.39 -5.21
C PRO A 184 3.29 -3.18 -4.29
N ILE A 185 2.75 -2.10 -4.84
CA ILE A 185 2.59 -0.83 -4.12
C ILE A 185 1.18 -0.79 -3.57
N ALA A 186 1.01 -0.81 -2.25
CA ALA A 186 -0.29 -0.53 -1.65
C ALA A 186 -0.66 0.92 -1.92
N LEU A 187 -1.82 1.15 -2.54
CA LEU A 187 -2.24 2.46 -3.00
C LEU A 187 -3.65 2.81 -2.53
N THR A 188 -3.79 4.00 -1.97
CA THR A 188 -5.08 4.60 -1.61
C THR A 188 -5.07 6.09 -1.92
N SER A 189 -6.22 6.73 -2.14
CA SER A 189 -6.29 8.16 -2.46
C SER A 189 -5.60 9.03 -1.39
N ALA A 190 -4.97 10.14 -1.79
CA ALA A 190 -4.25 11.05 -0.90
C ALA A 190 -5.17 12.06 -0.21
N ASN A 191 -6.06 11.56 0.64
CA ASN A 191 -7.01 12.33 1.44
C ASN A 191 -7.11 11.77 2.86
N LYS A 192 -7.35 12.63 3.87
CA LYS A 192 -7.87 12.14 5.16
C LYS A 192 -9.21 11.45 4.91
N SER A 193 -9.52 10.40 5.67
CA SER A 193 -10.74 9.62 5.44
C SER A 193 -11.97 10.53 5.35
N ALA A 194 -12.82 10.32 4.32
CA ALA A 194 -14.02 11.11 4.01
C ALA A 194 -13.81 12.51 3.40
N CYS A 195 -12.58 12.95 3.11
CA CYS A 195 -12.34 14.15 2.32
C CYS A 195 -12.40 13.88 0.81
N GLN A 196 -12.52 14.92 -0.02
CA GLN A 196 -12.57 14.81 -1.49
C GLN A 196 -11.28 14.20 -2.07
N SER A 197 -11.41 13.51 -3.21
CA SER A 197 -10.26 13.04 -4.00
C SER A 197 -9.33 14.18 -4.36
N THR A 198 -8.01 13.94 -4.34
CA THR A 198 -7.03 15.01 -4.53
C THR A 198 -6.41 15.01 -5.93
N LEU A 199 -6.40 16.19 -6.55
CA LEU A 199 -5.90 16.44 -7.91
C LEU A 199 -4.65 17.31 -7.92
N ASN A 200 -4.30 17.93 -6.79
CA ASN A 200 -3.11 18.75 -6.64
C ASN A 200 -2.43 18.46 -5.30
N VAL A 201 -1.10 18.51 -5.26
CA VAL A 201 -0.31 18.31 -4.03
C VAL A 201 -0.71 19.26 -2.89
N SER A 202 -1.21 20.45 -3.24
CA SER A 202 -1.66 21.45 -2.27
C SER A 202 -2.90 21.03 -1.48
N GLU A 203 -3.76 20.17 -2.04
CA GLU A 203 -5.02 19.73 -1.42
C GLU A 203 -4.80 18.79 -0.22
N PHE A 204 -3.61 18.20 -0.07
CA PHE A 204 -3.27 17.29 1.03
C PHE A 204 -2.01 17.69 1.81
N ARG A 205 -1.67 19.00 1.82
CA ARG A 205 -0.54 19.53 2.61
C ARG A 205 -0.55 19.12 4.07
N CYS A 206 -1.74 18.94 4.66
CA CYS A 206 -1.88 18.49 6.04
C CYS A 206 -1.33 17.07 6.32
N LEU A 207 -1.07 16.28 5.27
CA LEU A 207 -0.49 14.93 5.38
C LEU A 207 1.03 14.91 5.21
N TRP A 208 1.65 15.97 4.66
CA TRP A 208 3.06 15.97 4.26
C TRP A 208 4.01 15.68 5.43
N GLY A 209 3.65 16.14 6.63
CA GLY A 209 4.41 15.89 7.87
C GLY A 209 4.46 14.41 8.29
N SER A 210 3.72 13.52 7.64
CA SER A 210 3.74 12.09 7.91
C SER A 210 4.29 11.26 6.75
N LEU A 211 4.71 11.90 5.66
CA LEU A 211 5.19 11.24 4.44
C LEU A 211 6.72 11.30 4.33
N GLY A 212 7.32 10.33 3.66
CA GLY A 212 8.74 10.34 3.31
C GLY A 212 9.04 11.39 2.23
N ALA A 213 8.16 11.51 1.24
CA ALA A 213 8.22 12.52 0.18
C ALA A 213 6.85 12.71 -0.48
N VAL A 214 6.70 13.82 -1.21
CA VAL A 214 5.57 14.09 -2.09
C VAL A 214 6.12 14.30 -3.49
N PHE A 215 5.72 13.43 -4.42
CA PHE A 215 6.07 13.54 -5.82
C PHE A 215 5.01 14.37 -6.54
N ASP A 216 5.41 15.48 -7.14
CA ASP A 216 4.52 16.47 -7.77
C ASP A 216 4.49 16.28 -9.29
N GLY A 217 3.33 15.86 -9.79
CA GLY A 217 2.98 15.77 -11.20
C GLY A 217 2.17 16.96 -11.71
N GLY A 218 2.02 18.02 -10.92
CA GLY A 218 1.17 19.16 -11.21
C GLY A 218 -0.31 18.86 -10.97
N GLN A 219 -1.16 19.57 -11.71
CA GLN A 219 -2.61 19.40 -11.69
C GLN A 219 -3.00 18.12 -12.46
N LEU A 220 -3.65 17.19 -11.77
CA LEU A 220 -4.25 16.00 -12.38
C LEU A 220 -5.67 16.32 -12.83
N GLY A 221 -6.03 15.91 -14.04
CA GLY A 221 -7.34 16.21 -14.64
C GLY A 221 -7.57 17.71 -14.92
N GLN A 222 -8.62 17.98 -15.68
CA GLN A 222 -9.11 19.28 -16.12
C GLN A 222 -10.51 19.63 -15.55
N SER A 223 -11.31 18.66 -15.06
CA SER A 223 -12.66 18.91 -14.54
C SER A 223 -12.97 18.21 -13.21
N GLU A 224 -13.98 18.69 -12.47
CA GLU A 224 -14.45 18.04 -11.23
C GLU A 224 -14.97 16.63 -11.46
N GLU A 225 -15.49 16.31 -12.66
CA GLU A 225 -15.98 14.98 -13.04
C GLU A 225 -14.84 13.94 -13.05
N GLN A 226 -13.59 14.37 -13.24
CA GLN A 226 -12.41 13.51 -13.18
C GLN A 226 -11.93 13.23 -11.75
N ARG A 227 -12.57 13.80 -10.72
CA ARG A 227 -12.34 13.41 -9.32
C ARG A 227 -12.92 12.03 -8.99
N ALA A 228 -13.79 11.49 -9.84
CA ALA A 228 -14.27 10.13 -9.69
C ALA A 228 -13.07 9.16 -9.74
N ALA A 229 -12.95 8.34 -8.70
CA ALA A 229 -11.87 7.37 -8.60
C ALA A 229 -12.06 6.24 -9.65
N SER A 230 -11.09 5.32 -9.71
CA SER A 230 -11.17 4.14 -10.57
C SER A 230 -12.47 3.34 -10.36
N THR A 231 -12.97 2.75 -11.43
CA THR A 231 -14.00 1.72 -11.33
C THR A 231 -13.44 0.51 -10.60
N VAL A 232 -14.18 -0.05 -9.66
CA VAL A 232 -13.78 -1.28 -8.95
C VAL A 232 -14.75 -2.38 -9.34
N ILE A 233 -14.21 -3.42 -9.97
CA ILE A 233 -14.96 -4.58 -10.45
C ILE A 233 -14.39 -5.86 -9.86
N ASP A 234 -15.24 -6.69 -9.28
CA ASP A 234 -14.91 -8.04 -8.86
C ASP A 234 -14.99 -8.98 -10.05
N LEU A 235 -13.87 -9.62 -10.37
CA LEU A 235 -13.73 -10.68 -11.36
C LEU A 235 -13.09 -11.92 -10.73
N SER A 236 -13.23 -12.11 -9.41
CA SER A 236 -12.62 -13.22 -8.68
C SER A 236 -13.20 -14.59 -9.03
N GLU A 237 -14.40 -14.64 -9.59
CA GLU A 237 -15.09 -15.87 -9.98
C GLU A 237 -15.23 -15.93 -11.50
N ALA A 238 -14.84 -17.05 -12.11
CA ALA A 238 -14.86 -17.20 -13.55
C ALA A 238 -16.29 -17.06 -14.13
N GLY A 239 -16.42 -16.27 -15.20
CA GLY A 239 -17.71 -16.06 -15.87
C GLY A 239 -18.70 -15.16 -15.11
N SER A 240 -18.30 -14.55 -13.99
CA SER A 240 -19.18 -13.60 -13.27
C SER A 240 -18.47 -12.33 -12.82
N TYR A 241 -19.21 -11.23 -12.73
CA TYR A 241 -18.69 -9.97 -12.24
C TYR A 241 -19.61 -9.30 -11.23
N GLN A 242 -19.01 -8.51 -10.33
CA GLN A 242 -19.73 -7.60 -9.45
C GLN A 242 -19.13 -6.21 -9.53
N LEU A 243 -19.93 -5.19 -9.84
CA LEU A 243 -19.48 -3.81 -9.76
C LEU A 243 -19.49 -3.35 -8.30
N ILE A 244 -18.32 -3.36 -7.65
CA ILE A 244 -18.16 -2.93 -6.25
C ILE A 244 -18.30 -1.41 -6.13
N ARG A 245 -17.72 -0.67 -7.08
CA ARG A 245 -17.79 0.79 -7.12
C ARG A 245 -17.82 1.29 -8.56
N ALA A 246 -18.82 2.10 -8.89
CA ALA A 246 -18.83 2.87 -10.13
C ALA A 246 -17.78 4.00 -10.06
N GLY A 247 -16.89 4.04 -11.06
CA GLY A 247 -15.91 5.09 -11.27
C GLY A 247 -15.99 5.62 -12.71
N VAL A 248 -14.96 6.35 -13.14
CA VAL A 248 -14.93 6.99 -14.49
C VAL A 248 -15.14 5.98 -15.62
N ALA A 249 -14.66 4.75 -15.47
CA ALA A 249 -14.72 3.73 -16.51
C ALA A 249 -15.92 2.77 -16.37
N ALA A 250 -16.93 3.06 -15.54
CA ALA A 250 -17.95 2.07 -15.14
C ALA A 250 -18.71 1.45 -16.32
N GLU A 251 -19.26 2.27 -17.21
CA GLU A 251 -20.05 1.80 -18.35
C GLU A 251 -19.18 1.05 -19.37
N HIS A 252 -17.98 1.57 -19.65
CA HIS A 252 -17.01 0.88 -20.49
C HIS A 252 -16.62 -0.49 -19.92
N THR A 253 -16.34 -0.56 -18.61
CA THR A 253 -15.93 -1.79 -17.92
C THR A 253 -17.00 -2.86 -18.05
N LYS A 254 -18.29 -2.53 -17.81
CA LYS A 254 -19.42 -3.46 -17.96
C LYS A 254 -19.51 -4.00 -19.40
N ALA A 255 -19.51 -3.11 -20.38
CA ALA A 255 -19.62 -3.49 -21.79
C ALA A 255 -18.47 -4.40 -22.25
N VAL A 256 -17.27 -4.18 -21.71
CA VAL A 256 -16.11 -5.04 -21.98
C VAL A 256 -16.32 -6.42 -21.35
N VAL A 257 -16.57 -6.51 -20.03
CA VAL A 257 -16.65 -7.84 -19.37
C VAL A 257 -17.81 -8.69 -19.91
N GLU A 258 -18.93 -8.08 -20.27
CA GLU A 258 -20.08 -8.76 -20.89
C GLU A 258 -19.73 -9.35 -22.27
N ARG A 259 -18.91 -8.65 -23.07
CA ARG A 259 -18.41 -9.16 -24.35
C ARG A 259 -17.50 -10.38 -24.19
N PHE A 260 -16.85 -10.51 -23.03
CA PHE A 260 -16.02 -11.66 -22.67
C PHE A 260 -16.79 -12.73 -21.90
N ASN A 261 -18.13 -12.72 -21.97
CA ASN A 261 -19.03 -13.70 -21.32
C ASN A 261 -18.95 -13.73 -19.79
N PHE A 262 -18.71 -12.58 -19.16
CA PHE A 262 -18.93 -12.42 -17.72
C PHE A 262 -20.33 -11.88 -17.47
N PHE A 263 -21.05 -12.50 -16.54
CA PHE A 263 -22.42 -12.14 -16.19
C PHE A 263 -22.48 -11.47 -14.81
N PRO A 264 -23.40 -10.53 -14.56
CA PRO A 264 -23.54 -9.94 -13.24
C PRO A 264 -23.88 -11.03 -12.22
N THR A 265 -23.22 -11.02 -11.06
CA THR A 265 -23.60 -11.90 -9.96
C THR A 265 -25.00 -11.51 -9.48
N ASP A 266 -25.98 -12.39 -9.65
CA ASP A 266 -27.36 -12.15 -9.19
C ASP A 266 -27.35 -11.78 -7.70
N ARG A 267 -28.04 -10.70 -7.33
CA ARG A 267 -28.34 -10.43 -5.92
C ARG A 267 -29.34 -11.49 -5.45
N GLY A 268 -28.84 -12.60 -4.94
CA GLY A 268 -29.66 -13.52 -4.17
C GLY A 268 -30.14 -12.86 -2.87
N SER A 269 -31.29 -12.17 -2.92
CA SER A 269 -32.34 -12.14 -1.88
C SER A 269 -33.33 -10.98 -2.11
N ASP A 270 -34.30 -11.19 -3.00
CA ASP A 270 -35.66 -10.64 -2.88
C ASP A 270 -36.63 -11.79 -3.22
N CYS A 271 -36.71 -12.75 -2.32
CA CYS A 271 -37.72 -13.80 -2.36
C CYS A 271 -38.13 -14.15 -0.92
N ASN A 272 -38.86 -13.23 -0.30
CA ASN A 272 -39.78 -13.60 0.77
C ASN A 272 -41.10 -12.83 0.65
N THR A 273 -41.84 -13.12 -0.41
CA THR A 273 -43.30 -12.94 -0.44
C THR A 273 -43.95 -14.26 -0.83
N ASN A 274 -43.89 -15.22 0.09
CA ASN A 274 -44.94 -16.24 0.24
C ASN A 274 -45.54 -15.94 1.62
N GLY A 275 -46.74 -15.40 1.74
CA GLY A 275 -47.96 -16.02 1.24
C GLY A 275 -48.41 -17.09 2.23
N ILE A 276 -48.85 -16.68 3.42
CA ILE A 276 -49.64 -17.52 4.32
C ILE A 276 -50.95 -16.78 4.56
N LYS A 277 -52.02 -17.39 4.05
CA LYS A 277 -53.42 -17.15 4.44
C LYS A 277 -53.63 -17.58 5.88
#